data_AF-A0A7J6R0Q7-F1
#
_entry.id   AF-A0A7J6R0Q7-F1
#
_cell.length_a   1.000
_cell.length_b   1.000
_cell.length_c   1.000
_cell.angle_alpha   90.00
_cell.angle_beta   90.00
_cell.angle_gamma   90.00
#
_symmetry.space_group_name_H-M   'P 1'
#
loop_
_entity.id
_entity.type
_entity.pdbx_description
1 polymer ?
#
loop_
_entity_poly.entity_id
_entity_poly.type
_entity_poly.pdbx_seq_one_letter_code
_entity_poly.pdbx_strand_id
1 'polypeptide(L)'
;KLGRKFVEPPTFDIALSYGDSTCLTPLIFVLSAGSDPVADMLTFAEEKHMSNRLESISLGQGQGPKASRMIEHSTKSGGWVLLQNCHLAISWMPQLEQICEQLSGEDVNPTFRLWLTSMPSKAFPPLLLQNGVKMTNEPPKGLRANLLRSYAGLDDKTLNDCSKPEAFQPLLFGFCFFHAVVQERRKFGPIGWNIPYGFTMEDLMVCRRQLKLFIDDYDEIPYKVLNYLGAAINYGGRVTDDKDKRLIECILRTFICPDVVERRGSEGYKYNIVMVSLLAVTVDGQ
;
A
#
# COMPACT_ATOMS: atom_id res chain seq x y z
N LYS A 1 -26.08 -20.97 -6.35
CA LYS A 1 -25.28 -19.75 -6.09
C LYS A 1 -23.85 -20.01 -6.55
N LEU A 2 -23.19 -19.04 -7.19
CA LEU A 2 -21.89 -19.21 -7.87
C LEU A 2 -20.70 -19.54 -6.93
N GLY A 3 -20.79 -19.24 -5.63
CA GLY A 3 -19.79 -19.61 -4.61
C GLY A 3 -18.86 -18.45 -4.21
N ARG A 4 -18.09 -18.61 -3.11
CA ARG A 4 -17.27 -17.54 -2.51
C ARG A 4 -16.21 -16.96 -3.45
N LYS A 5 -15.65 -17.77 -4.34
CA LYS A 5 -14.65 -17.35 -5.34
C LYS A 5 -15.11 -16.25 -6.31
N PHE A 6 -16.42 -15.98 -6.38
CA PHE A 6 -16.99 -14.90 -7.21
C PHE A 6 -17.38 -13.66 -6.40
N VAL A 7 -17.15 -13.67 -5.09
CA VAL A 7 -17.51 -12.58 -4.15
C VAL A 7 -16.26 -12.08 -3.42
N GLU A 8 -15.32 -12.97 -3.14
CA GLU A 8 -14.03 -12.67 -2.53
C GLU A 8 -12.99 -12.50 -3.65
N PRO A 9 -12.37 -11.31 -3.79
CA PRO A 9 -11.30 -11.13 -4.75
C PRO A 9 -10.09 -12.01 -4.35
N PRO A 10 -9.39 -12.63 -5.31
CA PRO A 10 -8.17 -13.37 -5.02
C PRO A 10 -7.08 -12.42 -4.51
N THR A 11 -6.09 -12.97 -3.82
CA THR A 11 -4.88 -12.22 -3.47
C THR A 11 -4.17 -11.75 -4.74
N PHE A 12 -3.67 -10.53 -4.72
CA PHE A 12 -2.91 -9.96 -5.83
C PHE A 12 -1.62 -10.75 -6.06
N ASP A 13 -1.35 -11.10 -7.32
CA ASP A 13 -0.19 -11.88 -7.75
C ASP A 13 0.38 -11.29 -9.05
N ILE A 14 1.59 -10.72 -8.95
CA ILE A 14 2.31 -10.11 -10.08
C ILE A 14 2.77 -11.19 -11.06
N ALA A 15 3.19 -12.36 -10.58
CA ALA A 15 3.75 -13.41 -11.41
C ALA A 15 2.70 -14.00 -12.35
N LEU A 16 1.47 -14.22 -11.86
CA LEU A 16 0.34 -14.64 -12.70
C LEU A 16 0.04 -13.61 -13.78
N SER A 17 -0.10 -12.34 -13.38
CA SER A 17 -0.41 -11.25 -14.32
C SER A 17 0.68 -11.05 -15.37
N TYR A 18 1.95 -11.21 -14.98
CA TYR A 18 3.08 -11.21 -15.90
C TYR A 18 3.03 -12.39 -16.90
N GLY A 19 2.61 -13.57 -16.46
CA GLY A 19 2.44 -14.75 -17.31
C GLY A 19 1.41 -14.56 -18.43
N ASP A 20 0.39 -13.75 -18.18
CA ASP A 20 -0.64 -13.39 -19.16
C ASP A 20 -0.18 -12.28 -20.14
N SER A 21 1.05 -11.75 -19.98
CA SER A 21 1.59 -10.65 -20.78
C SER A 21 2.63 -11.10 -21.83
N THR A 22 2.74 -10.32 -22.90
CA THR A 22 3.75 -10.47 -23.96
C THR A 22 4.53 -9.17 -24.14
N CYS A 23 5.48 -9.13 -25.09
CA CYS A 23 6.17 -7.89 -25.46
C CYS A 23 5.25 -6.82 -26.10
N LEU A 24 4.04 -7.19 -26.51
CA LEU A 24 3.04 -6.28 -27.08
C LEU A 24 1.89 -5.96 -26.11
N THR A 25 1.83 -6.66 -24.97
CA THR A 25 0.75 -6.56 -23.99
C THR A 25 1.24 -5.77 -22.79
N PRO A 26 0.89 -4.47 -22.66
CA PRO A 26 1.32 -3.67 -21.53
C PRO A 26 0.67 -4.16 -20.23
N LEU A 27 1.42 -4.04 -19.14
CA LEU A 27 0.99 -4.36 -17.79
C LEU A 27 0.60 -3.07 -17.07
N ILE A 28 -0.66 -2.96 -16.63
CA ILE A 28 -1.24 -1.71 -16.15
C ILE A 28 -1.67 -1.86 -14.70
N PHE A 29 -0.98 -1.16 -13.82
CA PHE A 29 -1.40 -0.96 -12.44
C PHE A 29 -2.38 0.20 -12.35
N VAL A 30 -3.63 -0.12 -12.02
CA VAL A 30 -4.63 0.86 -11.65
C VAL A 30 -4.48 1.17 -10.16
N LEU A 31 -3.98 2.37 -9.88
CA LEU A 31 -3.68 2.83 -8.53
C LEU A 31 -4.95 3.14 -7.76
N SER A 32 -4.97 2.74 -6.49
CA SER A 32 -5.97 3.17 -5.51
C SER A 32 -5.29 4.05 -4.47
N ALA A 33 -6.02 5.01 -3.91
CA ALA A 33 -5.46 5.95 -2.93
C ALA A 33 -4.91 5.20 -1.70
N GLY A 34 -3.60 5.29 -1.48
CA GLY A 34 -2.88 4.64 -0.38
C GLY A 34 -2.24 3.29 -0.72
N SER A 35 -2.25 2.89 -2.00
CA SER A 35 -1.57 1.68 -2.49
C SER A 35 -0.67 2.01 -3.68
N ASP A 36 0.63 1.74 -3.54
CA ASP A 36 1.61 1.89 -4.61
C ASP A 36 2.29 0.53 -4.89
N PRO A 37 2.03 -0.10 -6.06
CA PRO A 37 2.61 -1.39 -6.41
C PRO A 37 4.04 -1.28 -6.97
N VAL A 38 4.64 -0.09 -7.05
CA VAL A 38 5.98 0.07 -7.62
C VAL A 38 7.02 -0.71 -6.83
N ALA A 39 6.98 -0.69 -5.49
CA ALA A 39 7.91 -1.45 -4.65
C ALA A 39 7.80 -2.97 -4.90
N ASP A 40 6.57 -3.49 -4.97
CA ASP A 40 6.30 -4.90 -5.26
C ASP A 40 6.80 -5.26 -6.68
N MET A 41 6.59 -4.38 -7.68
CA MET A 41 7.07 -4.60 -9.05
C MET A 41 8.60 -4.58 -9.16
N LEU A 42 9.28 -3.68 -8.44
CA LEU A 42 10.75 -3.63 -8.41
C LEU A 42 11.33 -4.90 -7.78
N THR A 43 10.72 -5.39 -6.70
CA THR A 43 11.08 -6.69 -6.09
C THR A 43 10.89 -7.83 -7.11
N PHE A 44 9.76 -7.84 -7.83
CA PHE A 44 9.51 -8.83 -8.87
C PHE A 44 10.50 -8.73 -10.05
N ALA A 45 10.94 -7.52 -10.42
CA ALA A 45 11.97 -7.33 -11.44
C ALA A 45 13.32 -7.93 -11.00
N GLU A 46 13.65 -7.87 -9.71
CA GLU A 46 14.83 -8.52 -9.14
C GLU A 46 14.73 -10.05 -9.21
N GLU A 47 13.59 -10.61 -8.83
CA GLU A 47 13.30 -12.04 -8.94
C GLU A 47 13.38 -12.56 -10.39
N LYS A 48 13.05 -11.71 -11.38
CA LYS A 48 13.16 -12.02 -12.81
C LYS A 48 14.52 -11.66 -13.42
N HIS A 49 15.50 -11.22 -12.60
CA HIS A 49 16.82 -10.76 -13.04
C HIS A 49 16.77 -9.62 -14.07
N MET A 50 15.75 -8.77 -13.99
CA MET A 50 15.51 -7.65 -14.89
C MET A 50 15.90 -6.29 -14.30
N SER A 51 16.29 -6.21 -13.01
CA SER A 51 16.64 -4.95 -12.35
C SER A 51 17.68 -4.12 -13.11
N ASN A 52 18.72 -4.76 -13.67
CA ASN A 52 19.77 -4.08 -14.43
C ASN A 52 19.33 -3.60 -15.83
N ARG A 53 18.15 -4.05 -16.28
CA ARG A 53 17.56 -3.75 -17.59
C ARG A 53 16.16 -3.14 -17.44
N LEU A 54 15.90 -2.56 -16.27
CA LEU A 54 14.67 -1.87 -15.96
C LEU A 54 14.94 -0.37 -15.94
N GLU A 55 14.27 0.36 -16.83
CA GLU A 55 14.27 1.81 -16.83
C GLU A 55 12.93 2.31 -16.31
N SER A 56 12.95 3.33 -15.46
CA SER A 56 11.72 3.92 -14.91
C SER A 56 11.68 5.43 -15.03
N ILE A 57 10.49 5.98 -15.20
CA ILE A 57 10.25 7.42 -15.29
C ILE A 57 8.87 7.76 -14.71
N SER A 58 8.83 8.78 -13.84
CA SER A 58 7.56 9.37 -13.40
C SER A 58 7.11 10.41 -14.43
N LEU A 59 5.93 10.20 -15.00
CA LEU A 59 5.38 11.06 -16.02
C LEU A 59 4.81 12.33 -15.40
N GLY A 60 5.28 13.45 -15.94
CA GLY A 60 4.81 14.79 -15.64
C GLY A 60 5.01 15.68 -16.87
N GLN A 61 4.91 16.99 -16.70
CA GLN A 61 5.07 17.93 -17.81
C GLN A 61 6.46 17.75 -18.47
N GLY A 62 6.47 17.54 -19.79
CA GLY A 62 7.69 17.44 -20.59
C GLY A 62 8.42 16.09 -20.57
N GLN A 63 7.94 15.07 -19.85
CA GLN A 63 8.63 13.77 -19.76
C GLN A 63 8.32 12.81 -20.94
N GLY A 64 7.28 13.09 -21.73
CA GLY A 64 6.83 12.24 -22.85
C GLY A 64 7.95 11.86 -23.85
N PRO A 65 8.74 12.82 -24.38
CA PRO A 65 9.82 12.50 -25.30
C PRO A 65 10.90 11.57 -24.73
N LYS A 66 11.19 11.67 -23.42
CA LYS A 66 12.12 10.78 -22.74
C LYS A 66 11.53 9.37 -22.63
N ALA A 67 10.26 9.26 -22.25
CA ALA A 67 9.54 7.99 -22.20
C ALA A 67 9.50 7.29 -23.58
N SER A 68 9.23 8.03 -24.66
CA SER A 68 9.27 7.48 -26.04
C SER A 68 10.62 6.84 -26.37
N ARG A 69 11.73 7.52 -26.04
CA ARG A 69 13.09 7.00 -26.29
C ARG A 69 13.41 5.76 -25.46
N MET A 70 12.98 5.72 -24.20
CA MET A 70 13.16 4.54 -23.34
C MET A 70 12.42 3.32 -23.91
N ILE A 71 11.19 3.51 -24.39
CA ILE A 71 10.42 2.47 -25.07
C ILE A 71 11.14 2.01 -26.33
N GLU A 72 11.51 2.93 -27.22
CA GLU A 72 12.19 2.60 -28.48
C GLU A 72 13.53 1.88 -28.26
N HIS A 73 14.28 2.27 -27.22
CA HIS A 73 15.51 1.58 -26.86
C HIS A 73 15.23 0.15 -26.39
N SER A 74 14.29 0.00 -25.44
CA SER A 74 13.98 -1.28 -24.80
C SER A 74 13.25 -2.25 -25.72
N THR A 75 12.53 -1.78 -26.73
CA THR A 75 11.92 -2.65 -27.75
C THR A 75 13.00 -3.32 -28.61
N LYS A 76 14.12 -2.65 -28.89
CA LYS A 76 15.24 -3.20 -29.67
C LYS A 76 16.17 -4.04 -28.80
N SER A 77 16.61 -3.50 -27.66
CA SER A 77 17.58 -4.18 -26.81
C SER A 77 16.93 -5.29 -25.97
N GLY A 78 15.64 -5.18 -25.65
CA GLY A 78 14.97 -5.93 -24.58
C GLY A 78 15.15 -5.24 -23.23
N GLY A 79 14.24 -5.46 -22.29
CA GLY A 79 14.24 -4.69 -21.05
C GLY A 79 12.85 -4.33 -20.58
N TRP A 80 12.74 -3.82 -19.36
CA TRP A 80 11.46 -3.36 -18.83
C TRP A 80 11.44 -1.84 -18.77
N VAL A 81 10.32 -1.25 -19.17
CA VAL A 81 10.09 0.18 -19.01
C VAL A 81 8.92 0.37 -18.06
N LEU A 82 9.15 1.07 -16.94
CA LEU A 82 8.11 1.49 -16.00
C LEU A 82 7.78 2.98 -16.20
N LEU A 83 6.59 3.26 -16.73
CA LEU A 83 6.03 4.61 -16.76
C LEU A 83 5.12 4.81 -15.55
N GLN A 84 5.50 5.70 -14.64
CA GLN A 84 4.73 5.98 -13.44
C GLN A 84 3.81 7.17 -13.63
N ASN A 85 2.66 7.17 -12.94
CA ASN A 85 1.73 8.30 -12.88
C ASN A 85 1.22 8.79 -14.25
N CYS A 86 0.87 7.87 -15.15
CA CYS A 86 0.44 8.19 -16.52
C CYS A 86 -0.72 9.20 -16.60
N HIS A 87 -1.65 9.16 -15.64
CA HIS A 87 -2.73 10.14 -15.49
C HIS A 87 -2.29 11.61 -15.38
N LEU A 88 -1.02 11.89 -15.04
CA LEU A 88 -0.47 13.25 -15.01
C LEU A 88 0.02 13.77 -16.37
N ALA A 89 0.22 12.88 -17.35
CA ALA A 89 0.71 13.22 -18.69
C ALA A 89 -0.38 13.08 -19.76
N ILE A 90 -1.56 13.65 -19.48
CA ILE A 90 -2.77 13.56 -20.32
C ILE A 90 -2.51 13.87 -21.79
N SER A 91 -1.75 14.94 -22.08
CA SER A 91 -1.48 15.37 -23.46
C SER A 91 -0.61 14.40 -24.26
N TRP A 92 0.14 13.53 -23.59
CA TRP A 92 1.05 12.58 -24.23
C TRP A 92 0.46 11.17 -24.34
N MET A 93 -0.59 10.85 -23.57
CA MET A 93 -1.23 9.53 -23.60
C MET A 93 -1.68 9.07 -25.01
N PRO A 94 -2.21 9.92 -25.90
CA PRO A 94 -2.52 9.51 -27.27
C PRO A 94 -1.28 9.05 -28.06
N GLN A 95 -0.13 9.69 -27.82
CA GLN A 95 1.13 9.28 -28.44
C GLN A 95 1.63 7.94 -27.88
N LEU A 96 1.44 7.70 -26.58
CA LEU A 96 1.74 6.38 -25.98
C LEU A 96 0.90 5.27 -26.62
N GLU A 97 -0.40 5.50 -26.85
CA GLU A 97 -1.27 4.55 -27.54
C GLU A 97 -0.75 4.25 -28.95
N GLN A 98 -0.44 5.30 -29.74
CA GLN A 98 0.14 5.13 -31.07
C GLN A 98 1.47 4.35 -31.07
N ILE A 99 2.36 4.61 -30.10
CA ILE A 99 3.61 3.87 -29.96
C ILE A 99 3.32 2.38 -29.76
N CYS A 100 2.36 2.04 -28.89
CA CYS A 100 2.02 0.64 -28.60
C CYS A 100 1.35 -0.05 -29.80
N GLU A 101 0.51 0.65 -30.56
CA GLU A 101 -0.13 0.11 -31.77
C GLU A 101 0.87 -0.17 -32.90
N GLN A 102 1.96 0.60 -32.98
CA GLN A 102 3.01 0.43 -33.98
C GLN A 102 3.97 -0.72 -33.66
N LEU A 103 3.91 -1.29 -32.45
CA LEU A 103 4.76 -2.43 -32.08
C LEU A 103 4.32 -3.68 -32.83
N SER A 104 5.24 -4.24 -33.61
CA SER A 104 5.08 -5.55 -34.28
C SER A 104 5.89 -6.61 -33.54
N GLY A 105 5.34 -7.81 -33.40
CA GLY A 105 6.02 -8.93 -32.72
C GLY A 105 7.32 -9.37 -33.40
N GLU A 106 7.48 -9.06 -34.70
CA GLU A 106 8.71 -9.36 -35.46
C GLU A 106 9.86 -8.40 -35.14
N ASP A 107 9.52 -7.14 -34.79
CA ASP A 107 10.48 -6.04 -34.59
C ASP A 107 10.77 -5.76 -33.12
N VAL A 108 10.08 -6.45 -32.20
CA VAL A 108 10.18 -6.22 -30.76
C VAL A 108 10.85 -7.40 -30.07
N ASN A 109 11.84 -7.09 -29.25
CA ASN A 109 12.54 -8.06 -28.42
C ASN A 109 11.54 -8.82 -27.51
N PRO A 110 11.53 -10.16 -27.50
CA PRO A 110 10.58 -10.94 -26.70
C PRO A 110 10.65 -10.69 -25.19
N THR A 111 11.80 -10.20 -24.69
CA THR A 111 12.00 -9.88 -23.26
C THR A 111 11.52 -8.48 -22.88
N PHE A 112 11.14 -7.66 -23.86
CA PHE A 112 10.57 -6.34 -23.62
C PHE A 112 9.27 -6.43 -22.83
N ARG A 113 9.10 -5.58 -21.82
CA ARG A 113 7.80 -5.38 -21.14
C ARG A 113 7.58 -3.91 -20.83
N LEU A 114 6.36 -3.45 -21.08
CA LEU A 114 5.92 -2.11 -20.73
C LEU A 114 5.01 -2.16 -19.50
N TRP A 115 5.41 -1.50 -18.44
CA TRP A 115 4.68 -1.36 -17.19
C TRP A 115 4.17 0.06 -17.02
N LEU A 116 2.91 0.21 -16.66
CA LEU A 116 2.24 1.50 -16.49
C LEU A 116 1.62 1.59 -15.10
N THR A 117 1.76 2.72 -14.42
CA THR A 117 0.96 3.03 -13.22
C THR A 117 0.08 4.25 -13.46
N SER A 118 -1.20 4.15 -13.12
CA SER A 118 -2.14 5.26 -13.29
C SER A 118 -3.29 5.20 -12.31
N MET A 119 -3.71 6.35 -11.76
CA MET A 119 -5.05 6.48 -11.21
C MET A 119 -6.10 6.33 -12.34
N PRO A 120 -7.34 5.91 -12.02
CA PRO A 120 -8.44 5.95 -12.96
C PRO A 120 -8.61 7.35 -13.55
N SER A 121 -8.60 7.45 -14.88
CA SER A 121 -8.74 8.72 -15.59
C SER A 121 -9.54 8.51 -16.87
N LYS A 122 -10.46 9.45 -17.15
CA LYS A 122 -11.23 9.46 -18.42
C LYS A 122 -10.35 9.71 -19.65
N ALA A 123 -9.15 10.26 -19.43
CA ALA A 123 -8.18 10.52 -20.49
C ALA A 123 -7.22 9.35 -20.75
N PHE A 124 -7.35 8.24 -20.00
CA PHE A 124 -6.54 7.07 -20.26
C PHE A 124 -6.98 6.42 -21.60
N PRO A 125 -6.07 6.11 -22.54
CA PRO A 125 -6.41 5.64 -23.87
C PRO A 125 -7.15 4.30 -23.84
N PRO A 126 -8.35 4.21 -24.46
CA PRO A 126 -9.17 3.02 -24.40
C PRO A 126 -8.51 1.77 -25.00
N LEU A 127 -7.75 1.89 -26.10
CA LEU A 127 -7.14 0.73 -26.76
C LEU A 127 -5.98 0.19 -25.95
N LEU A 128 -5.21 1.09 -25.33
CA LEU A 128 -4.17 0.71 -24.38
C LEU A 128 -4.76 -0.06 -23.18
N LEU A 129 -5.90 0.40 -22.66
CA LEU A 129 -6.61 -0.29 -21.57
C LEU A 129 -7.24 -1.61 -22.04
N GLN A 130 -7.75 -1.68 -23.27
CA GLN A 130 -8.35 -2.89 -23.81
C GLN A 130 -7.30 -3.99 -23.99
N ASN A 131 -6.16 -3.65 -24.58
CA ASN A 131 -5.08 -4.58 -24.92
C ASN A 131 -4.16 -4.91 -23.76
N GLY A 132 -4.13 -4.10 -22.70
CA GLY A 132 -3.29 -4.36 -21.52
C GLY A 132 -3.86 -5.39 -20.55
N VAL A 133 -2.96 -5.94 -19.72
CA VAL A 133 -3.30 -6.70 -18.51
C VAL A 133 -3.51 -5.70 -17.36
N LYS A 134 -4.69 -5.74 -16.73
CA LYS A 134 -5.12 -4.76 -15.73
C LYS A 134 -5.02 -5.38 -14.37
N MET A 135 -4.32 -4.71 -13.47
CA MET A 135 -4.11 -5.14 -12.11
C MET A 135 -4.53 -4.04 -11.15
N THR A 136 -5.26 -4.41 -10.11
CA THR A 136 -5.56 -3.52 -8.99
C THR A 136 -4.87 -4.07 -7.75
N ASN A 137 -3.98 -3.29 -7.14
CA ASN A 137 -3.50 -3.56 -5.79
C ASN A 137 -4.44 -2.82 -4.83
N GLU A 138 -5.66 -3.35 -4.66
CA GLU A 138 -6.58 -2.79 -3.68
C GLU A 138 -6.11 -3.17 -2.27
N PRO A 139 -6.17 -2.23 -1.30
CA PRO A 139 -5.94 -2.61 0.10
C PRO A 139 -6.93 -3.72 0.48
N PRO A 140 -6.47 -4.76 1.21
CA PRO A 140 -7.28 -5.93 1.51
C PRO A 140 -8.57 -5.51 2.21
N LYS A 141 -9.69 -6.11 1.78
CA LYS A 141 -11.01 -5.74 2.32
C LYS A 141 -11.26 -6.49 3.62
N GLY A 142 -11.30 -5.74 4.72
CA GLY A 142 -11.68 -6.25 6.03
C GLY A 142 -10.49 -6.30 6.97
N LEU A 143 -10.78 -6.09 8.25
CA LEU A 143 -9.79 -5.99 9.32
C LEU A 143 -8.81 -7.18 9.36
N ARG A 144 -9.34 -8.41 9.23
CA ARG A 144 -8.52 -9.63 9.24
C ARG A 144 -7.52 -9.67 8.09
N ALA A 145 -7.95 -9.31 6.88
CA ALA A 145 -7.10 -9.37 5.69
C ALA A 145 -6.02 -8.26 5.73
N ASN A 146 -6.37 -7.07 6.26
CA ASN A 146 -5.39 -6.01 6.53
C ASN A 146 -4.34 -6.45 7.56
N LEU A 147 -4.78 -7.02 8.69
CA LEU A 147 -3.87 -7.56 9.70
C LEU A 147 -2.92 -8.62 9.13
N LEU A 148 -3.46 -9.59 8.39
CA LEU A 148 -2.65 -10.63 7.76
C LEU A 148 -1.60 -10.04 6.81
N ARG A 149 -1.96 -9.03 6.02
CA ARG A 149 -1.01 -8.34 5.12
C ARG A 149 0.06 -7.57 5.91
N SER A 150 -0.32 -6.81 6.94
CA SER A 150 0.63 -6.05 7.76
C SER A 150 1.58 -6.94 8.56
N TYR A 151 1.18 -8.18 8.84
CA TYR A 151 1.99 -9.18 9.52
C TYR A 151 2.73 -10.10 8.55
N ALA A 152 2.36 -10.10 7.27
CA ALA A 152 3.01 -10.91 6.25
C ALA A 152 4.46 -10.42 6.06
N GLY A 153 5.41 -11.34 6.24
CA GLY A 153 6.84 -11.04 6.19
C GLY A 153 7.49 -10.74 7.55
N LEU A 154 6.75 -10.78 8.65
CA LEU A 154 7.33 -10.85 10.00
C LEU A 154 7.66 -12.31 10.34
N ASP A 155 8.94 -12.65 10.32
CA ASP A 155 9.44 -13.95 10.77
C ASP A 155 9.82 -13.92 12.26
N ASP A 156 10.03 -15.10 12.85
CA ASP A 156 10.45 -15.21 14.26
C ASP A 156 11.74 -14.43 14.54
N LYS A 157 12.62 -14.33 13.54
CA LYS A 157 13.84 -13.53 13.67
C LYS A 157 13.50 -12.06 13.89
N THR A 158 12.63 -11.48 13.07
CA THR A 158 12.20 -10.08 13.19
C THR A 158 11.40 -9.82 14.46
N LEU A 159 10.55 -10.78 14.87
CA LEU A 159 9.73 -10.66 16.08
C LEU A 159 10.53 -10.76 17.39
N ASN A 160 11.73 -11.32 17.34
CA ASN A 160 12.63 -11.45 18.48
C ASN A 160 13.88 -10.56 18.37
N ASP A 161 14.00 -9.74 17.31
CA ASP A 161 15.10 -8.79 17.12
C ASP A 161 14.88 -7.52 17.96
N CYS A 162 14.91 -7.63 19.29
CA CYS A 162 14.91 -6.49 20.22
C CYS A 162 15.29 -6.94 21.64
N SER A 163 15.58 -5.98 22.52
CA SER A 163 15.97 -6.23 23.92
C SER A 163 14.87 -6.87 24.77
N LYS A 164 13.58 -6.59 24.46
CA LYS A 164 12.40 -7.05 25.23
C LYS A 164 11.30 -7.60 24.31
N PRO A 165 11.48 -8.79 23.71
CA PRO A 165 10.51 -9.38 22.78
C PRO A 165 9.10 -9.53 23.38
N GLU A 166 9.00 -9.76 24.69
CA GLU A 166 7.75 -9.86 25.44
C GLU A 166 6.95 -8.55 25.49
N ALA A 167 7.60 -7.41 25.36
CA ALA A 167 6.91 -6.13 25.20
C ALA A 167 6.70 -5.80 23.72
N PHE A 168 7.70 -6.06 22.89
CA PHE A 168 7.71 -5.68 21.48
C PHE A 168 6.61 -6.36 20.66
N GLN A 169 6.48 -7.69 20.75
CA GLN A 169 5.52 -8.47 19.95
C GLN A 169 4.06 -8.00 20.09
N PRO A 170 3.50 -7.86 21.31
CA PRO A 170 2.10 -7.44 21.48
C PRO A 170 1.89 -5.96 21.10
N LEU A 171 2.88 -5.10 21.30
CA LEU A 171 2.80 -3.69 20.88
C LEU A 171 2.92 -3.53 19.36
N LEU A 172 3.76 -4.33 18.70
CA LEU A 172 3.84 -4.39 17.25
C LEU A 172 2.50 -4.86 16.66
N PHE A 173 1.92 -5.91 17.24
CA PHE A 173 0.57 -6.35 16.86
C PHE A 173 -0.46 -5.23 17.09
N GLY A 174 -0.36 -4.48 18.20
CA GLY A 174 -1.17 -3.29 18.46
C GLY A 174 -1.08 -2.25 17.34
N PHE A 175 0.12 -1.92 16.86
CA PHE A 175 0.30 -1.01 15.73
C PHE A 175 -0.27 -1.57 14.41
N CYS A 176 -0.05 -2.86 14.11
CA CYS A 176 -0.65 -3.51 12.93
C CYS A 176 -2.18 -3.46 12.98
N PHE A 177 -2.76 -3.67 14.16
CA PHE A 177 -4.22 -3.62 14.37
C PHE A 177 -4.75 -2.21 14.24
N PHE A 178 -4.10 -1.24 14.89
CA PHE A 178 -4.39 0.18 14.73
C PHE A 178 -4.39 0.58 13.25
N HIS A 179 -3.36 0.21 12.50
CA HIS A 179 -3.24 0.49 11.07
C HIS A 179 -4.42 -0.08 10.27
N ALA A 180 -4.77 -1.35 10.52
CA ALA A 180 -5.90 -2.00 9.89
C ALA A 180 -7.23 -1.28 10.22
N VAL A 181 -7.43 -0.84 11.47
CA VAL A 181 -8.63 -0.11 11.91
C VAL A 181 -8.74 1.24 11.21
N VAL A 182 -7.68 2.05 11.20
CA VAL A 182 -7.75 3.40 10.61
C VAL A 182 -7.98 3.36 9.10
N GLN A 183 -7.45 2.34 8.40
CA GLN A 183 -7.73 2.11 6.99
C GLN A 183 -9.17 1.64 6.74
N GLU A 184 -9.68 0.68 7.51
CA GLU A 184 -11.05 0.16 7.35
C GLU A 184 -12.10 1.23 7.66
N ARG A 185 -11.84 2.12 8.62
CA ARG A 185 -12.75 3.24 8.96
C ARG A 185 -13.08 4.11 7.75
N ARG A 186 -12.14 4.29 6.80
CA ARG A 186 -12.37 5.08 5.58
C ARG A 186 -13.57 4.60 4.76
N LYS A 187 -13.96 3.33 4.86
CA LYS A 187 -15.12 2.75 4.14
C LYS A 187 -16.45 3.30 4.62
N PHE A 188 -16.51 3.87 5.81
CA PHE A 188 -17.72 4.42 6.41
C PHE A 188 -17.91 5.92 6.10
N GLY A 189 -17.13 6.46 5.16
CA GLY A 189 -17.21 7.86 4.75
C GLY A 189 -17.05 8.81 5.95
N PRO A 190 -17.83 9.90 6.02
CA PRO A 190 -17.79 10.89 7.11
C PRO A 190 -17.96 10.31 8.53
N ILE A 191 -18.66 9.17 8.68
CA ILE A 191 -18.82 8.50 10.00
C ILE A 191 -17.51 7.86 10.46
N GLY A 192 -16.68 7.42 9.50
CA GLY A 192 -15.37 6.86 9.76
C GLY A 192 -14.31 7.94 9.98
N TRP A 193 -14.23 8.89 9.04
CA TRP A 193 -13.34 10.04 9.03
C TRP A 193 -14.04 11.21 8.34
N ASN A 194 -13.94 12.42 8.88
CA ASN A 194 -14.50 13.60 8.23
C ASN A 194 -13.85 13.83 6.85
N ILE A 195 -12.54 13.57 6.73
CA ILE A 195 -11.77 13.65 5.50
C ILE A 195 -11.19 12.26 5.15
N PRO A 196 -11.26 11.80 3.88
CA PRO A 196 -10.84 10.45 3.51
C PRO A 196 -9.31 10.30 3.38
N TYR A 197 -8.58 10.34 4.49
CA TYR A 197 -7.12 10.23 4.54
C TYR A 197 -6.58 8.92 3.96
N GLY A 198 -5.42 8.99 3.29
CA GLY A 198 -4.70 7.84 2.76
C GLY A 198 -3.55 7.41 3.66
N PHE A 199 -3.81 6.51 4.61
CA PHE A 199 -2.76 5.91 5.46
C PHE A 199 -2.07 4.75 4.73
N THR A 200 -0.73 4.74 4.73
CA THR A 200 0.08 3.81 3.93
C THR A 200 0.89 2.86 4.80
N MET A 201 1.51 1.84 4.18
CA MET A 201 2.36 0.89 4.90
C MET A 201 3.60 1.58 5.48
N GLU A 202 4.11 2.64 4.84
CA GLU A 202 5.24 3.43 5.33
C GLU A 202 4.96 4.02 6.71
N ASP A 203 3.71 4.43 6.97
CA ASP A 203 3.30 4.96 8.29
C ASP A 203 3.46 3.91 9.38
N LEU A 204 3.02 2.68 9.09
CA LEU A 204 3.18 1.55 9.99
C LEU A 204 4.66 1.18 10.18
N MET A 205 5.44 1.22 9.10
CA MET A 205 6.87 0.87 9.14
C MET A 205 7.69 1.87 9.96
N VAL A 206 7.35 3.16 9.93
CA VAL A 206 7.96 4.16 10.83
C VAL A 206 7.61 3.87 12.28
N CYS A 207 6.33 3.60 12.60
CA CYS A 207 5.90 3.22 13.94
C CYS A 207 6.64 1.96 14.44
N ARG A 208 6.81 0.95 13.58
CA ARG A 208 7.55 -0.29 13.91
C ARG A 208 9.01 0.00 14.26
N ARG A 209 9.70 0.81 13.46
CA ARG A 209 11.10 1.17 13.72
C ARG A 209 11.26 1.96 15.01
N GLN A 210 10.37 2.92 15.26
CA GLN A 210 10.37 3.70 16.49
C GLN A 210 10.05 2.83 17.70
N LEU A 211 9.07 1.92 17.61
CA LEU A 211 8.79 0.97 18.68
C LEU A 211 10.03 0.17 19.04
N LYS A 212 10.74 -0.39 18.05
CA LYS A 212 11.99 -1.11 18.28
C LYS A 212 13.02 -0.25 19.03
N LEU A 213 13.28 0.95 18.51
CA LEU A 213 14.21 1.92 19.12
C LEU A 213 13.87 2.17 20.60
N PHE A 214 12.60 2.46 20.92
CA PHE A 214 12.20 2.76 22.29
C PHE A 214 12.25 1.53 23.21
N ILE A 215 11.99 0.33 22.67
CA ILE A 215 12.14 -0.92 23.44
C ILE A 215 13.61 -1.18 23.77
N ASP A 216 14.51 -0.93 22.83
CA ASP A 216 15.95 -1.16 22.97
C ASP A 216 16.62 -0.13 23.89
N ASP A 217 16.27 1.15 23.74
CA ASP A 217 17.02 2.26 24.38
C ASP A 217 16.50 2.64 25.78
N TYR A 218 15.29 2.26 26.17
CA TYR A 218 14.67 2.68 27.44
C TYR A 218 14.28 1.49 28.31
N ASP A 219 14.57 1.58 29.61
CA ASP A 219 14.17 0.57 30.61
C ASP A 219 12.65 0.43 30.73
N GLU A 220 11.94 1.57 30.84
CA GLU A 220 10.49 1.63 30.87
C GLU A 220 9.92 2.00 29.50
N ILE A 221 8.80 1.37 29.13
CA ILE A 221 8.15 1.60 27.83
C ILE A 221 7.48 2.98 27.83
N PRO A 222 7.90 3.92 26.96
CA PRO A 222 7.40 5.29 26.98
C PRO A 222 6.06 5.40 26.21
N TYR A 223 4.98 4.82 26.75
CA TYR A 223 3.66 4.76 26.09
C TYR A 223 3.13 6.12 25.62
N LYS A 224 3.34 7.19 26.40
CA LYS A 224 2.91 8.55 26.02
C LYS A 224 3.63 9.03 24.76
N VAL A 225 4.92 8.75 24.66
CA VAL A 225 5.75 9.11 23.49
C VAL A 225 5.34 8.30 22.28
N LEU A 226 5.17 6.98 22.42
CA LEU A 226 4.70 6.09 21.35
C LEU A 226 3.34 6.52 20.79
N ASN A 227 2.39 6.87 21.67
CA ASN A 227 1.08 7.36 21.27
C ASN A 227 1.17 8.71 20.55
N TYR A 228 1.96 9.66 21.07
CA TYR A 228 2.12 10.96 20.45
C TYR A 228 2.77 10.84 19.06
N LEU A 229 3.88 10.10 18.95
CA LEU A 229 4.56 9.89 17.68
C LEU A 229 3.67 9.17 16.67
N GLY A 230 2.98 8.10 17.09
CA GLY A 230 2.09 7.37 16.19
C GLY A 230 0.91 8.22 15.70
N ALA A 231 0.15 8.82 16.61
CA ALA A 231 -1.10 9.51 16.27
C ALA A 231 -0.88 10.91 15.72
N ALA A 232 0.01 11.71 16.31
CA ALA A 232 0.18 13.13 15.96
C ALA A 232 1.24 13.36 14.87
N ILE A 233 2.27 12.51 14.80
CA ILE A 233 3.40 12.72 13.88
C ILE A 233 3.30 11.79 12.68
N ASN A 234 3.40 10.48 12.89
CA ASN A 234 3.50 9.49 11.81
C ASN A 234 2.22 9.43 10.97
N TYR A 235 1.07 9.25 11.62
CA TYR A 235 -0.23 9.28 10.95
C TYR A 235 -0.81 10.70 10.91
N GLY A 236 -0.62 11.46 11.99
CA GLY A 236 -1.22 12.79 12.17
C GLY A 236 -0.75 13.85 11.18
N GLY A 237 0.43 13.69 10.56
CA GLY A 237 0.87 14.57 9.46
C GLY A 237 -0.09 14.61 8.26
N ARG A 238 -0.99 13.62 8.14
CA ARG A 238 -2.06 13.60 7.12
C ARG A 238 -3.40 14.11 7.63
N VAL A 239 -3.62 14.09 8.95
CA VAL A 239 -4.92 14.33 9.57
C VAL A 239 -5.08 15.82 9.84
N THR A 240 -5.95 16.47 9.07
CA THR A 240 -6.10 17.93 9.09
C THR A 240 -7.26 18.40 9.96
N ASP A 241 -8.35 17.63 10.04
CA ASP A 241 -9.53 17.94 10.85
C ASP A 241 -9.28 17.70 12.36
N ASP A 242 -9.76 18.61 13.20
CA ASP A 242 -9.48 18.58 14.64
C ASP A 242 -10.22 17.45 15.37
N LYS A 243 -11.40 17.03 14.89
CA LYS A 243 -12.12 15.89 15.45
C LYS A 243 -11.45 14.59 15.03
N ASP A 244 -10.99 14.50 13.80
CA ASP A 244 -10.22 13.35 13.31
C ASP A 244 -8.88 13.20 14.06
N LYS A 245 -8.19 14.30 14.40
CA LYS A 245 -6.97 14.26 15.23
C LYS A 245 -7.23 13.67 16.62
N ARG A 246 -8.32 14.10 17.27
CA ARG A 246 -8.73 13.54 18.56
C ARG A 246 -9.12 12.06 18.42
N LEU A 247 -9.84 11.72 17.36
CA LEU A 247 -10.26 10.35 17.09
C LEU A 247 -9.06 9.42 16.91
N ILE A 248 -8.10 9.76 16.05
CA ILE A 248 -6.94 8.89 15.79
C ILE A 248 -6.10 8.68 17.06
N GLU A 249 -5.96 9.71 17.90
CA GLU A 249 -5.29 9.60 19.20
C GLU A 249 -6.04 8.67 20.16
N CYS A 250 -7.37 8.81 20.25
CA CYS A 250 -8.20 7.91 21.05
C CYS A 250 -8.10 6.46 20.57
N ILE A 251 -8.11 6.22 19.26
CA ILE A 251 -7.95 4.88 18.70
C ILE A 251 -6.58 4.32 19.04
N LEU A 252 -5.48 5.05 18.83
CA LEU A 252 -4.14 4.50 19.07
C LEU A 252 -3.93 4.12 20.54
N ARG A 253 -4.45 4.91 21.47
CA ARG A 253 -4.36 4.66 22.92
C ARG A 253 -5.00 3.34 23.35
N THR A 254 -5.97 2.81 22.61
CA THR A 254 -6.55 1.48 22.92
C THR A 254 -5.63 0.35 22.49
N PHE A 255 -4.76 0.57 21.50
CA PHE A 255 -3.84 -0.44 20.98
C PHE A 255 -2.45 -0.36 21.59
N ILE A 256 -2.04 0.80 22.08
CA ILE A 256 -0.73 1.07 22.67
C ILE A 256 -0.91 1.53 24.12
N CYS A 257 -1.04 0.57 25.03
CA CYS A 257 -1.22 0.80 26.46
C CYS A 257 -0.57 -0.33 27.31
N PRO A 258 -0.31 -0.10 28.62
CA PRO A 258 0.32 -1.10 29.49
C PRO A 258 -0.42 -2.45 29.53
N ASP A 259 -1.76 -2.41 29.52
CA ASP A 259 -2.60 -3.62 29.56
C ASP A 259 -2.28 -4.63 28.45
N VAL A 260 -1.81 -4.15 27.29
CA VAL A 260 -1.45 -5.00 26.12
C VAL A 260 -0.24 -5.89 26.43
N VAL A 261 0.67 -5.42 27.27
CA VAL A 261 1.86 -6.17 27.70
C VAL A 261 1.57 -6.97 28.97
N GLU A 262 0.83 -6.39 29.91
CA GLU A 262 0.61 -6.94 31.25
C GLU A 262 -0.42 -8.09 31.29
N ARG A 263 -1.45 -8.08 30.43
CA ARG A 263 -2.54 -9.08 30.45
C ARG A 263 -2.28 -10.28 29.54
N ARG A 264 -1.17 -11.00 29.78
CA ARG A 264 -0.74 -12.20 29.04
C ARG A 264 -1.34 -13.54 29.54
N GLY A 265 -2.21 -13.52 30.56
CA GLY A 265 -2.83 -14.72 31.15
C GLY A 265 -3.88 -15.41 30.27
N SER A 266 -4.59 -16.42 30.80
CA SER A 266 -5.49 -17.34 30.09
C SER A 266 -6.61 -16.75 29.24
N GLU A 267 -6.91 -15.45 29.35
CA GLU A 267 -7.87 -14.75 28.49
C GLU A 267 -7.24 -13.81 27.44
N GLY A 268 -5.94 -13.48 27.56
CA GLY A 268 -5.23 -12.51 26.72
C GLY A 268 -5.82 -11.08 26.75
N TYR A 269 -5.07 -10.09 26.28
CA TYR A 269 -5.65 -8.77 26.01
C TYR A 269 -6.63 -8.87 24.84
N LYS A 270 -7.93 -8.67 25.13
CA LYS A 270 -8.97 -8.67 24.10
C LYS A 270 -9.10 -7.26 23.53
N TYR A 271 -8.61 -7.06 22.31
CA TYR A 271 -8.82 -5.83 21.55
C TYR A 271 -10.33 -5.63 21.30
N ASN A 272 -10.98 -4.84 22.15
CA ASN A 272 -12.41 -4.60 22.07
C ASN A 272 -12.71 -3.49 21.04
N ILE A 273 -13.10 -3.91 19.83
CA ILE A 273 -13.44 -3.00 18.72
C ILE A 273 -14.70 -2.18 19.04
N VAL A 274 -15.59 -2.67 19.92
CA VAL A 274 -16.87 -2.02 20.23
C VAL A 274 -16.69 -0.68 20.95
N MET A 275 -15.63 -0.52 21.76
CA MET A 275 -15.30 0.77 22.38
C MET A 275 -14.92 1.84 21.34
N VAL A 276 -14.34 1.43 20.21
CA VAL A 276 -13.98 2.35 19.10
C VAL A 276 -15.22 2.78 18.30
N SER A 277 -16.26 1.95 18.28
CA SER A 277 -17.56 2.28 17.66
C SER A 277 -18.39 3.26 18.52
N LEU A 278 -18.34 3.13 19.84
CA LEU A 278 -19.11 3.95 20.78
C LEU A 278 -18.59 5.39 20.93
N LEU A 279 -17.28 5.60 20.78
CA LEU A 279 -16.69 6.95 20.85
C LEU A 279 -17.13 7.88 19.70
N ALA A 280 -17.69 7.33 18.61
CA ALA A 280 -18.28 8.11 17.52
C ALA A 280 -19.74 8.55 17.82
N VAL A 281 -20.36 8.06 18.89
CA VAL A 281 -21.79 8.29 19.20
C VAL A 281 -21.98 9.19 20.43
N THR A 282 -20.97 9.41 21.27
CA THR A 282 -21.12 10.14 22.54
C THR A 282 -20.82 11.65 22.49
N VAL A 283 -21.04 12.31 21.35
CA VAL A 283 -21.07 13.79 21.29
C VAL A 283 -22.43 14.25 20.77
N ASP A 284 -23.49 13.82 21.45
CA ASP A 284 -24.80 14.49 21.45
C ASP A 284 -25.53 14.00 22.70
N GLY A 285 -25.40 14.75 23.79
CA GLY A 285 -26.05 14.39 25.05
C GLY A 285 -25.45 15.00 26.30
N GLN A 286 -25.25 16.33 26.32
CA GLN A 286 -25.63 17.24 27.42
C GLN A 286 -25.78 18.64 26.86
#